data_AF-A0A524GVE3-F1
#
_entry.id   AF-A0A524GVE3-F1
#
_cell.length_a   1.000
_cell.length_b   1.000
_cell.length_c   1.000
_cell.angle_alpha   90.00
_cell.angle_beta   90.00
_cell.angle_gamma   90.00
#
_symmetry.space_group_name_H-M   'P 1'
#
loop_
_entity.id
_entity.type
_entity.pdbx_description
1 polymer ?
#
loop_
_entity_poly.entity_id
_entity_poly.type
_entity_poly.pdbx_seq_one_letter_code
_entity_poly.pdbx_strand_id
1 'polypeptide(L)'
;MTTASHDQNADERYYVPHGSHWPVVGSLGLLFLMVGVSVWLNGADAGFYIMLAGFAIMIFMLTGWFGTVIGESVSGLYNAQVDKSFRQGMFWFIFSEVMFFAAFFGALFYARNMSIPWLGGDSNNFFTNLLLWEGYESTWPSNGPGNIGGNYEAMPPLGLPLINTVLLLSSSITVTIAHHALIAAKRTQLTVFLAATFLLG
;
A
#
# COMPACT_ATOMS: atom_id res chain seq x y z
N MET A 1 52.24 -17.60 29.59
CA MET A 1 51.35 -16.50 29.98
C MET A 1 50.53 -16.18 28.74
N THR A 2 49.31 -16.70 28.70
CA THR A 2 48.41 -16.77 27.54
C THR A 2 47.85 -15.39 27.21
N THR A 3 48.05 -14.94 25.97
CA THR A 3 47.39 -13.78 25.38
C THR A 3 45.93 -14.12 25.14
N ALA A 4 45.05 -13.69 26.03
CA ALA A 4 43.61 -13.63 25.75
C ALA A 4 43.38 -12.51 24.73
N SER A 5 43.32 -12.86 23.45
CA SER A 5 42.74 -12.02 22.41
C SER A 5 41.27 -11.80 22.76
N HIS A 6 40.96 -10.66 23.35
CA HIS A 6 39.59 -10.16 23.38
C HIS A 6 39.16 -9.97 21.92
N ASP A 7 38.25 -10.82 21.47
CA ASP A 7 37.65 -10.75 20.14
C ASP A 7 36.76 -9.50 20.10
N GLN A 8 37.35 -8.37 19.69
CA GLN A 8 36.67 -7.08 19.51
C GLN A 8 35.71 -7.05 18.30
N ASN A 9 35.51 -8.19 17.62
CA ASN A 9 34.73 -8.30 16.38
C ASN A 9 33.27 -8.77 16.58
N ALA A 10 32.74 -8.75 17.79
CA ALA A 10 31.35 -9.12 18.03
C ALA A 10 30.36 -8.04 17.53
N ASP A 11 30.76 -6.77 17.51
CA ASP A 11 29.94 -5.64 17.05
C ASP A 11 29.82 -5.52 15.51
N GLU A 12 30.67 -6.23 14.75
CA GLU A 12 30.74 -6.11 13.28
C GLU A 12 29.94 -7.16 12.50
N ARG A 13 29.38 -8.18 13.17
CA ARG A 13 28.68 -9.27 12.45
C ARG A 13 27.24 -8.88 12.17
N TYR A 14 26.87 -8.89 10.90
CA TYR A 14 25.47 -8.74 10.46
C TYR A 14 24.61 -9.87 11.04
N TYR A 15 23.44 -9.53 11.57
CA TYR A 15 22.51 -10.52 12.08
C TYR A 15 22.00 -11.42 10.94
N VAL A 16 22.22 -12.72 11.06
CA VAL A 16 21.67 -13.73 10.15
C VAL A 16 20.56 -14.47 10.88
N PRO A 17 19.29 -14.32 10.47
CA PRO A 17 18.18 -15.02 11.09
C PRO A 17 18.34 -16.54 10.98
N HIS A 18 17.82 -17.26 11.97
CA HIS A 18 17.63 -18.70 11.90
C HIS A 18 16.44 -19.03 10.97
N GLY A 19 16.30 -20.29 10.55
CA GLY A 19 15.26 -20.69 9.61
C GLY A 19 13.85 -20.30 10.08
N SER A 20 13.11 -19.58 9.22
CA SER A 20 11.74 -19.14 9.50
C SER A 20 10.73 -19.92 8.66
N HIS A 21 9.65 -20.38 9.29
CA HIS A 21 8.56 -21.10 8.64
C HIS A 21 7.49 -20.17 8.03
N TRP A 22 7.49 -18.89 8.43
CA TRP A 22 6.51 -17.89 8.00
C TRP A 22 6.41 -17.71 6.47
N PRO A 23 7.50 -17.76 5.68
CA PRO A 23 7.40 -17.63 4.22
C PRO A 23 6.55 -18.73 3.55
N VAL A 24 6.61 -19.96 4.07
CA VAL A 24 5.82 -21.09 3.53
C VAL A 24 4.34 -20.92 3.87
N VAL A 25 4.05 -20.53 5.11
CA VAL A 25 2.67 -20.24 5.55
C VAL A 25 2.08 -19.08 4.74
N GLY A 26 2.86 -18.03 4.47
CA GLY A 26 2.43 -16.89 3.65
C GLY A 26 2.16 -17.28 2.20
N SER A 27 3.01 -18.13 1.61
CA SER A 27 2.81 -18.64 0.25
C SER A 27 1.52 -19.47 0.13
N LEU A 28 1.23 -20.31 1.13
CA LEU A 28 -0.04 -21.05 1.21
C LEU A 28 -1.24 -20.11 1.39
N GLY A 29 -1.13 -19.09 2.26
CA GLY A 29 -2.17 -18.08 2.45
C GLY A 29 -2.51 -17.33 1.15
N LEU A 30 -1.49 -16.88 0.42
CA LEU A 30 -1.65 -16.22 -0.88
C LEU A 30 -2.26 -17.16 -1.93
N LEU A 31 -1.85 -18.42 -1.97
CA LEU A 31 -2.41 -19.41 -2.91
C LEU A 31 -3.91 -19.60 -2.67
N PHE A 32 -4.32 -19.82 -1.41
CA PHE A 32 -5.73 -19.97 -1.07
C PHE A 32 -6.53 -18.70 -1.36
N LEU A 33 -5.96 -17.53 -1.10
CA LEU A 33 -6.58 -16.24 -1.41
C LEU A 33 -6.81 -16.09 -2.92
N MET A 34 -5.78 -16.30 -3.74
CA MET A 34 -5.88 -16.15 -5.20
C MET A 34 -6.78 -17.19 -5.85
N VAL A 35 -6.69 -18.45 -5.43
CA VAL A 35 -7.59 -19.51 -5.92
C VAL A 35 -9.03 -19.22 -5.49
N GLY A 36 -9.25 -18.79 -4.24
CA GLY A 36 -10.57 -18.45 -3.73
C GLY A 36 -11.23 -17.32 -4.52
N VAL A 37 -10.52 -16.21 -4.73
CA VAL A 37 -10.99 -15.08 -5.54
C VAL A 37 -11.30 -15.54 -6.97
N SER A 38 -10.40 -16.29 -7.59
CA SER A 38 -10.60 -16.77 -8.96
C SER A 38 -11.85 -17.65 -9.09
N VAL A 39 -12.01 -18.64 -8.22
CA VAL A 39 -13.18 -19.55 -8.23
C VAL A 39 -14.48 -18.79 -7.94
N TRP A 40 -14.44 -17.81 -7.02
CA TRP A 40 -15.61 -17.01 -6.68
C TRP A 40 -16.06 -16.12 -7.85
N LEU A 41 -15.12 -15.46 -8.53
CA LEU A 41 -15.41 -14.64 -9.72
C LEU A 41 -15.91 -15.48 -10.91
N ASN A 42 -15.63 -16.80 -10.92
CA ASN A 42 -16.17 -17.74 -11.91
C ASN A 42 -17.54 -18.33 -11.52
N GLY A 43 -18.19 -17.82 -10.47
CA GLY A 43 -19.57 -18.16 -10.12
C GLY A 43 -19.75 -19.38 -9.21
N ALA A 44 -18.65 -19.93 -8.65
CA ALA A 44 -18.74 -20.99 -7.67
C ALA A 44 -18.70 -20.44 -6.24
N ASP A 45 -19.79 -20.62 -5.49
CA ASP A 45 -19.96 -20.10 -4.12
C ASP A 45 -18.89 -20.62 -3.14
N ALA A 46 -18.34 -21.80 -3.40
CA ALA A 46 -17.23 -22.37 -2.62
C ALA A 46 -15.99 -21.46 -2.61
N GLY A 47 -15.79 -20.66 -3.66
CA GLY A 47 -14.64 -19.75 -3.77
C GLY A 47 -14.59 -18.72 -2.64
N PHE A 48 -15.75 -18.23 -2.17
CA PHE A 48 -15.81 -17.27 -1.07
C PHE A 48 -15.22 -17.83 0.23
N TYR A 49 -15.55 -19.08 0.59
CA TYR A 49 -15.02 -19.73 1.78
C TYR A 49 -13.53 -20.02 1.67
N ILE A 50 -13.05 -20.42 0.49
CA ILE A 50 -11.62 -20.65 0.22
C ILE A 50 -10.85 -19.33 0.34
N MET A 51 -11.39 -18.23 -0.20
CA MET A 51 -10.82 -16.89 -0.08
C MET A 51 -10.73 -16.46 1.39
N LEU A 52 -11.81 -16.64 2.17
CA LEU A 52 -11.80 -16.32 3.61
C LEU A 52 -10.77 -17.13 4.39
N ALA A 53 -10.61 -18.42 4.06
CA ALA A 53 -9.56 -19.26 4.65
C ALA A 53 -8.16 -18.71 4.31
N GLY A 54 -7.93 -18.28 3.05
CA GLY A 54 -6.70 -17.61 2.64
C GLY A 54 -6.42 -16.32 3.44
N PHE A 55 -7.43 -15.47 3.61
CA PHE A 55 -7.33 -14.26 4.44
C PHE A 55 -7.00 -14.58 5.90
N ALA A 56 -7.64 -15.59 6.49
CA ALA A 56 -7.37 -16.00 7.87
C ALA A 56 -5.92 -16.48 8.04
N ILE A 57 -5.40 -17.28 7.10
CA ILE A 57 -4.00 -17.72 7.07
C ILE A 57 -3.05 -16.52 6.94
N MET A 58 -3.37 -15.54 6.08
CA MET A 58 -2.56 -14.33 5.93
C MET A 58 -2.49 -13.49 7.20
N ILE A 59 -3.63 -13.28 7.88
CA ILE A 59 -3.66 -12.56 9.17
C ILE A 59 -2.84 -13.31 10.23
N PHE A 60 -3.01 -14.63 10.32
CA PHE A 60 -2.24 -15.47 11.24
C PHE A 60 -0.72 -15.35 10.97
N MET A 61 -0.32 -15.45 9.70
CA MET A 61 1.08 -15.33 9.30
C MET A 61 1.63 -13.93 9.61
N LEU A 62 0.93 -12.85 9.26
CA LEU A 62 1.42 -11.48 9.49
C LEU A 62 1.56 -11.19 10.98
N THR A 63 0.56 -11.53 11.79
CA THR A 63 0.61 -11.31 13.24
C THR A 63 1.73 -12.11 13.92
N GLY A 64 1.92 -13.37 13.54
CA GLY A 64 3.00 -14.21 14.06
C GLY A 64 4.39 -13.80 13.58
N TRP A 65 4.53 -13.44 12.30
CA TRP A 65 5.80 -12.98 11.74
C TRP A 65 6.22 -11.64 12.34
N PHE A 66 5.34 -10.64 12.38
CA PHE A 66 5.63 -9.36 13.01
C PHE A 66 5.91 -9.53 14.52
N GLY A 67 5.19 -10.40 15.21
CA GLY A 67 5.48 -10.73 16.60
C GLY A 67 6.90 -11.26 16.80
N THR A 68 7.36 -12.14 15.90
CA THR A 68 8.74 -12.67 15.89
C THR A 68 9.76 -11.55 15.71
N VAL A 69 9.57 -10.70 14.69
CA VAL A 69 10.47 -9.56 14.38
C VAL A 69 10.53 -8.56 15.55
N ILE A 70 9.39 -8.27 16.19
CA ILE A 70 9.34 -7.39 17.36
C ILE A 70 10.11 -8.03 18.53
N GLY A 71 9.91 -9.32 18.79
CA GLY A 71 10.62 -10.05 19.83
C GLY A 71 12.14 -10.05 19.63
N GLU A 72 12.60 -10.30 18.40
CA GLU A 72 14.02 -10.24 18.04
C GLU A 72 14.59 -8.82 18.23
N SER A 73 13.86 -7.79 17.81
CA SER A 73 14.26 -6.39 17.97
C SER A 73 14.41 -6.01 19.45
N VAL A 74 13.43 -6.36 20.29
CA VAL A 74 13.43 -6.04 21.73
C VAL A 74 14.50 -6.84 22.49
N SER A 75 14.84 -8.05 22.03
CA SER A 75 15.93 -8.84 22.63
C SER A 75 17.33 -8.28 22.37
N GLY A 76 17.46 -7.22 21.57
CA GLY A 76 18.72 -6.52 21.32
C GLY A 76 19.64 -7.22 20.31
N LEU A 77 19.10 -8.15 19.51
CA LEU A 77 19.87 -8.89 18.49
C LEU A 77 20.25 -8.03 17.27
N TYR A 78 19.62 -6.87 17.08
CA TYR A 78 19.84 -6.01 15.92
C TYR A 78 20.89 -4.93 16.22
N ASN A 79 21.96 -4.93 15.43
CA ASN A 79 23.00 -3.91 15.49
C ASN A 79 22.61 -2.67 14.64
N ALA A 80 23.41 -1.60 14.73
CA ALA A 80 23.18 -0.36 13.99
C ALA A 80 23.25 -0.52 12.45
N GLN A 81 23.90 -1.57 11.94
CA GLN A 81 23.91 -1.88 10.51
C GLN A 81 22.56 -2.43 10.05
N VAL A 82 21.95 -3.33 10.83
CA VAL A 82 20.62 -3.89 10.57
C VAL A 82 19.53 -2.81 10.62
N ASP A 83 19.61 -1.84 11.55
CA ASP A 83 18.69 -0.69 11.58
C ASP A 83 18.72 0.12 10.27
N LYS A 84 19.92 0.38 9.73
CA LYS A 84 20.08 1.06 8.43
C LYS A 84 19.45 0.25 7.29
N SER A 85 19.66 -1.06 7.26
CA SER A 85 19.05 -1.94 6.27
C SER A 85 17.51 -1.91 6.34
N PHE A 86 16.92 -1.93 7.54
CA PHE A 86 15.46 -1.83 7.71
C PHE A 86 14.90 -0.50 7.18
N ARG A 87 15.58 0.63 7.45
CA ARG A 87 15.17 1.94 6.92
C ARG A 87 15.27 2.00 5.40
N GLN A 88 16.33 1.44 4.82
CA GLN A 88 16.49 1.33 3.37
C GLN A 88 15.38 0.45 2.76
N GLY A 89 15.07 -0.69 3.39
CA GLY A 89 13.98 -1.57 2.96
C GLY A 89 12.62 -0.85 2.98
N MET A 90 12.31 -0.14 4.07
CA MET A 90 11.08 0.66 4.17
C MET A 90 11.03 1.77 3.12
N PHE A 91 12.15 2.44 2.84
CA PHE A 91 12.22 3.45 1.79
C PHE A 91 11.92 2.87 0.41
N TRP A 92 12.54 1.75 0.04
CA TRP A 92 12.30 1.09 -1.24
C TRP A 92 10.87 0.54 -1.36
N PHE A 93 10.30 0.06 -0.26
CA PHE A 93 8.90 -0.34 -0.22
C PHE A 93 7.96 0.85 -0.49
N ILE A 94 8.12 1.97 0.21
CA ILE A 94 7.33 3.19 -0.03
C ILE A 94 7.51 3.67 -1.47
N PHE A 95 8.74 3.63 -2.00
CA PHE A 95 9.01 3.98 -3.40
C PHE A 95 8.23 3.09 -4.38
N SER A 96 8.14 1.78 -4.13
CA SER A 96 7.34 0.88 -4.97
C SER A 96 5.84 1.19 -4.92
N GLU A 97 5.29 1.59 -3.76
CA GLU A 97 3.90 2.03 -3.63
C GLU A 97 3.64 3.33 -4.41
N VAL A 98 4.57 4.29 -4.35
CA VAL A 98 4.48 5.53 -5.15
C VAL A 98 4.47 5.22 -6.65
N MET A 99 5.30 4.28 -7.12
CA MET A 99 5.33 3.85 -8.52
C MET A 99 4.05 3.11 -8.93
N PHE A 100 3.46 2.31 -8.03
CA PHE A 100 2.17 1.68 -8.24
C PHE A 100 1.06 2.74 -8.43
N PHE A 101 0.99 3.77 -7.58
CA PHE A 101 0.07 4.90 -7.78
C PHE A 101 0.36 5.71 -9.05
N ALA A 102 1.63 5.87 -9.41
CA ALA A 102 2.02 6.53 -10.66
C ALA A 102 1.45 5.79 -11.89
N ALA A 103 1.33 4.46 -11.86
CA ALA A 103 0.67 3.70 -12.92
C ALA A 103 -0.83 4.03 -13.04
N PHE A 104 -1.55 4.21 -11.93
CA PHE A 104 -2.96 4.63 -11.97
C PHE A 104 -3.14 6.06 -12.47
N PHE A 105 -2.30 7.00 -12.00
CA PHE A 105 -2.32 8.37 -12.54
C PHE A 105 -1.93 8.41 -14.01
N GLY A 106 -0.99 7.58 -14.44
CA GLY A 106 -0.64 7.38 -15.84
C GLY A 106 -1.82 6.85 -16.66
N ALA A 107 -2.56 5.87 -16.14
CA ALA A 107 -3.76 5.34 -16.77
C ALA A 107 -4.87 6.41 -16.88
N LEU A 108 -5.09 7.21 -15.82
CA LEU A 108 -6.04 8.33 -15.86
C LEU A 108 -5.62 9.40 -16.87
N PHE A 109 -4.34 9.77 -16.89
CA PHE A 109 -3.79 10.72 -17.84
C PHE A 109 -3.97 10.23 -19.28
N TYR A 110 -3.65 8.97 -19.54
CA TYR A 110 -3.84 8.33 -20.84
C TYR A 110 -5.32 8.30 -21.25
N ALA A 111 -6.22 7.90 -20.35
CA ALA A 111 -7.64 7.86 -20.63
C ALA A 111 -8.21 9.25 -20.98
N ARG A 112 -7.87 10.27 -20.18
CA ARG A 112 -8.40 11.62 -20.34
C ARG A 112 -7.80 12.39 -21.52
N ASN A 113 -6.48 12.35 -21.68
CA ASN A 113 -5.78 13.23 -22.63
C ASN A 113 -5.49 12.57 -23.98
N MET A 114 -5.58 11.24 -24.07
CA MET A 114 -5.29 10.51 -25.32
C MET A 114 -6.50 9.72 -25.78
N SER A 115 -6.99 8.78 -24.96
CA SER A 115 -8.07 7.86 -25.36
C SER A 115 -9.38 8.58 -25.72
N ILE A 116 -9.87 9.49 -24.88
CA ILE A 116 -11.13 10.21 -25.12
C ILE A 116 -11.09 11.13 -26.36
N PRO A 117 -10.02 11.93 -26.59
CA PRO A 117 -9.85 12.66 -27.85
C PRO A 117 -9.82 11.76 -29.08
N TRP A 118 -9.13 10.62 -29.02
CA TRP A 118 -9.07 9.68 -30.16
C TRP A 118 -10.43 9.07 -30.50
N LEU A 119 -11.26 8.79 -29.49
CA LEU A 119 -12.64 8.35 -29.69
C LEU A 119 -13.54 9.43 -30.30
N GLY A 120 -13.26 10.71 -30.02
CA GLY A 120 -13.94 11.84 -30.66
C GLY A 120 -13.39 12.25 -32.03
N GLY A 121 -12.42 11.50 -32.56
CA GLY A 121 -11.92 11.70 -33.92
C GLY A 121 -10.67 12.57 -34.06
N ASP A 122 -9.96 12.85 -32.96
CA ASP A 122 -8.72 13.63 -33.01
C ASP A 122 -7.57 12.91 -33.75
N SER A 123 -6.65 13.68 -34.33
CA SER A 123 -5.51 13.19 -35.12
C SER A 123 -5.95 12.31 -36.31
N ASN A 124 -5.34 11.12 -36.47
CA ASN A 124 -5.63 10.20 -37.56
C ASN A 124 -6.91 9.36 -37.32
N ASN A 125 -7.66 9.62 -36.25
CA ASN A 125 -8.83 8.82 -35.86
C ASN A 125 -10.17 9.40 -36.33
N PHE A 126 -10.15 10.33 -37.28
CA PHE A 126 -11.38 10.95 -37.83
C PHE A 126 -12.44 9.91 -38.24
N PHE A 127 -12.03 8.85 -38.95
CA PHE A 127 -12.91 7.77 -39.37
C PHE A 127 -13.45 6.93 -38.19
N THR A 128 -12.73 6.86 -37.07
CA THR A 128 -13.19 6.16 -35.86
C THR A 128 -14.46 6.81 -35.32
N ASN A 129 -14.51 8.14 -35.24
CA ASN A 129 -15.71 8.86 -34.82
C ASN A 129 -16.82 8.76 -35.88
N LEU A 130 -16.49 8.93 -37.16
CA LEU A 130 -17.48 8.91 -38.24
C LEU A 130 -18.15 7.54 -38.46
N LEU A 131 -17.42 6.43 -38.31
CA LEU A 131 -17.95 5.08 -38.59
C LEU A 131 -18.36 4.31 -37.34
N LEU A 132 -17.64 4.45 -36.21
CA LEU A 132 -17.90 3.64 -35.02
C LEU A 132 -18.70 4.38 -33.95
N TRP A 133 -18.47 5.69 -33.79
CA TRP A 133 -18.99 6.47 -32.68
C TRP A 133 -19.60 7.79 -33.14
N GLU A 134 -20.54 7.70 -34.09
CA GLU A 134 -21.16 8.87 -34.72
C GLU A 134 -21.89 9.72 -33.67
N GLY A 135 -21.56 11.02 -33.63
CA GLY A 135 -22.16 11.98 -32.69
C GLY A 135 -21.58 11.94 -31.27
N TYR A 136 -20.53 11.16 -31.00
CA TYR A 136 -19.82 11.23 -29.73
C TYR A 136 -18.91 12.47 -29.64
N GLU A 137 -19.06 13.24 -28.57
CA GLU A 137 -18.21 14.39 -28.25
C GLU A 137 -17.17 14.05 -27.18
N SER A 138 -15.92 14.48 -27.39
CA SER A 138 -14.84 14.35 -26.42
C SER A 138 -15.02 15.33 -25.26
N THR A 139 -15.84 14.96 -24.29
CA THR A 139 -16.04 15.72 -23.04
C THR A 139 -15.43 14.97 -21.85
N TRP A 140 -15.15 15.70 -20.76
CA TRP A 140 -14.71 15.10 -19.50
C TRP A 140 -15.47 15.73 -18.33
N PRO A 141 -16.02 14.94 -17.40
CA PRO A 141 -16.09 13.47 -17.38
C PRO A 141 -16.96 12.90 -18.52
N SER A 142 -16.65 11.69 -18.98
CA SER A 142 -17.42 11.01 -20.04
C SER A 142 -17.63 9.53 -19.69
N ASN A 143 -18.79 8.99 -20.06
CA ASN A 143 -19.15 7.57 -19.98
C ASN A 143 -18.67 6.76 -21.20
N GLY A 144 -17.91 7.40 -22.08
CA GLY A 144 -17.52 6.84 -23.37
C GLY A 144 -18.72 6.75 -24.35
N PRO A 145 -18.44 6.41 -25.61
CA PRO A 145 -19.45 6.47 -26.66
C PRO A 145 -20.55 5.39 -26.55
N GLY A 146 -20.33 4.34 -25.75
CA GLY A 146 -21.31 3.28 -25.51
C GLY A 146 -22.35 3.59 -24.41
N ASN A 147 -22.27 4.75 -23.75
CA ASN A 147 -23.13 5.12 -22.61
C ASN A 147 -23.19 4.05 -21.48
N ILE A 148 -22.11 3.29 -21.30
CA ILE A 148 -22.05 2.20 -20.31
C ILE A 148 -21.84 2.83 -18.93
N GLY A 149 -22.92 3.19 -18.24
CA GLY A 149 -22.85 3.66 -16.84
C GLY A 149 -23.55 4.98 -16.51
N GLY A 150 -24.44 5.49 -17.37
CA GLY A 150 -25.30 6.64 -17.03
C GLY A 150 -24.58 7.99 -17.05
N ASN A 151 -25.18 8.99 -16.39
CA ASN A 151 -24.65 10.37 -16.31
C ASN A 151 -23.61 10.47 -15.20
N TYR A 152 -22.44 11.03 -15.52
CA TYR A 152 -21.38 11.27 -14.55
C TYR A 152 -21.28 12.76 -14.22
N GLU A 153 -21.34 13.07 -12.94
CA GLU A 153 -21.03 14.40 -12.42
C GLU A 153 -19.73 14.33 -11.63
N ALA A 154 -18.81 15.26 -11.90
CA ALA A 154 -17.59 15.36 -11.13
C ALA A 154 -17.93 15.80 -9.70
N MET A 155 -17.46 15.04 -8.69
CA MET A 155 -17.62 15.46 -7.30
C MET A 155 -16.91 16.80 -7.09
N PRO A 156 -17.59 17.83 -6.54
CA PRO A 156 -16.96 19.10 -6.24
C PRO A 156 -15.77 18.92 -5.28
N PRO A 157 -14.70 19.70 -5.43
CA PRO A 157 -13.55 19.62 -4.53
C PRO A 157 -13.89 20.10 -3.11
N LEU A 158 -14.87 21.01 -2.99
CA LEU A 158 -15.36 21.54 -1.73
C LEU A 158 -16.44 20.61 -1.18
N GLY A 159 -16.16 19.96 -0.05
CA GLY A 159 -17.04 18.97 0.57
C GLY A 159 -16.24 17.84 1.20
N LEU A 160 -16.64 16.59 0.92
CA LEU A 160 -15.97 15.39 1.45
C LEU A 160 -14.47 15.32 1.11
N PRO A 161 -14.01 15.62 -0.12
CA PRO A 161 -12.58 15.57 -0.45
C PRO A 161 -11.75 16.55 0.39
N LEU A 162 -12.27 17.76 0.61
CA LEU A 162 -11.62 18.77 1.45
C LEU A 162 -11.54 18.31 2.92
N ILE A 163 -12.62 17.76 3.46
CA ILE A 163 -12.65 17.24 4.85
C ILE A 163 -11.60 16.14 5.01
N ASN A 164 -11.52 15.19 4.07
CA ASN A 164 -10.51 14.13 4.11
C ASN A 164 -9.09 14.69 4.06
N THR A 165 -8.86 15.72 3.25
CA THR A 165 -7.55 16.40 3.18
C THR A 165 -7.19 17.02 4.52
N VAL A 166 -8.14 17.73 5.16
CA VAL A 166 -7.92 18.33 6.48
C VAL A 166 -7.66 17.26 7.54
N LEU A 167 -8.39 16.14 7.52
CA LEU A 167 -8.18 15.02 8.45
C LEU A 167 -6.78 14.42 8.30
N LEU A 168 -6.35 14.12 7.08
CA LEU A 168 -5.02 13.56 6.81
C LEU A 168 -3.87 14.53 7.15
N LEU A 169 -4.04 15.82 6.88
CA LEU A 169 -3.05 16.83 7.29
C LEU A 169 -3.01 16.98 8.81
N SER A 170 -4.17 16.95 9.48
CA SER A 170 -4.26 17.01 10.94
C SER A 170 -3.62 15.79 11.59
N SER A 171 -3.87 14.58 11.08
CA SER A 171 -3.24 13.35 11.58
C SER A 171 -1.72 13.34 11.38
N SER A 172 -1.24 13.95 10.29
CA SER A 172 0.20 14.15 10.04
C SER A 172 0.86 15.09 11.07
N ILE A 173 0.14 16.13 11.51
CA ILE A 173 0.63 17.02 12.58
C ILE A 173 0.66 16.26 13.91
N THR A 174 -0.40 15.50 14.24
CA THR A 174 -0.44 14.76 15.51
C THR A 174 0.65 13.69 15.60
N VAL A 175 0.96 12.97 14.52
CA VAL A 175 2.06 11.99 14.52
C VAL A 175 3.43 12.66 14.65
N THR A 176 3.60 13.85 14.05
CA THR A 176 4.84 14.64 14.18
C THR A 176 5.05 15.08 15.64
N ILE A 177 3.99 15.51 16.34
CA ILE A 177 4.06 15.83 17.77
C ILE A 177 4.37 14.57 18.58
N ALA A 178 3.74 13.43 18.27
CA ALA A 178 4.02 12.16 18.93
C ALA A 178 5.49 11.76 18.77
N HIS A 179 6.07 11.91 17.58
CA HIS A 179 7.49 11.65 17.33
C HIS A 179 8.43 12.53 18.17
N HIS A 180 8.18 13.83 18.26
CA HIS A 180 8.98 14.71 19.12
C HIS A 180 8.81 14.37 20.61
N ALA A 181 7.61 13.97 21.03
CA ALA A 181 7.35 13.50 22.39
C ALA A 181 8.10 12.20 22.71
N LEU A 182 8.23 11.29 21.74
CA LEU A 182 9.04 10.08 21.85
C LEU A 182 10.52 10.42 22.08
N ILE A 183 11.09 11.33 21.28
CA ILE A 183 12.48 11.79 21.42
C ILE A 183 12.70 12.46 22.79
N ALA A 184 11.75 13.27 23.24
CA ALA A 184 11.79 13.95 24.54
C ALA A 184 11.40 13.04 25.73
N ALA A 185 11.19 11.74 25.50
CA ALA A 185 10.78 10.75 26.51
C ALA A 185 9.46 11.07 27.25
N LYS A 186 8.58 11.90 26.69
CA LYS A 186 7.29 12.30 27.26
C LYS A 186 6.20 11.28 26.93
N ARG A 187 6.09 10.22 27.75
CA ARG A 187 5.21 9.06 27.52
C ARG A 187 3.72 9.42 27.39
N THR A 188 3.17 10.24 28.28
CA THR A 188 1.74 10.62 28.23
C THR A 188 1.41 11.37 26.94
N GLN A 189 2.28 12.32 26.55
CA GLN A 189 2.10 13.10 25.33
C GLN A 189 2.20 12.20 24.09
N LEU A 190 3.18 11.30 24.05
CA LEU A 190 3.32 10.30 22.98
C LEU A 190 2.03 9.48 22.80
N THR A 191 1.50 8.88 23.87
CA THR A 191 0.31 8.01 23.78
C THR A 191 -0.93 8.79 23.35
N VAL A 192 -1.15 10.00 23.89
CA VAL A 192 -2.31 10.83 23.54
C VAL A 192 -2.29 11.23 22.07
N PHE A 193 -1.15 11.74 21.57
CA PHE A 193 -1.05 12.19 20.18
C PHE A 193 -1.02 11.01 19.18
N LEU A 194 -0.47 9.86 19.58
CA LEU A 194 -0.54 8.64 18.76
C LEU A 194 -2.00 8.13 18.67
N ALA A 195 -2.74 8.13 19.78
CA ALA A 195 -4.16 7.77 19.78
C ALA A 195 -5.00 8.75 18.93
N ALA A 196 -4.72 10.06 19.02
CA ALA A 196 -5.36 11.07 18.17
C ALA A 196 -5.08 10.83 16.68
N THR A 197 -3.86 10.42 16.33
CA THR A 197 -3.50 10.07 14.95
C THR A 197 -4.34 8.90 14.44
N PHE A 198 -4.50 7.83 15.24
CA PHE A 198 -5.32 6.67 14.90
C PHE A 198 -6.82 6.98 14.81
N LEU A 199 -7.33 7.95 15.57
CA LEU A 199 -8.73 8.35 15.49
C LEU A 199 -9.04 9.24 14.28
N LEU A 200 -8.03 9.98 13.79
CA LEU A 200 -8.17 10.89 12.64
C LEU A 200 -7.94 10.20 11.29
N GLY A 201 -7.17 9.11 11.25
CA GLY A 201 -6.84 8.34 10.05
C GLY A 201 -7.55 7.01 10.01
#